data_AF-L8X4D4-F1
#
_entry.id   AF-L8X4D4-F1
#
_cell.length_a   1.000
_cell.length_b   1.000
_cell.length_c   1.000
_cell.angle_alpha   90.00
_cell.angle_beta   90.00
_cell.angle_gamma   90.00
#
_symmetry.space_group_name_H-M   'P 1'
#
loop_
_entity.id
_entity.type
_entity.pdbx_description
1 polymer ?
#
loop_
_entity_poly.entity_id
_entity_poly.type
_entity_poly.pdbx_seq_one_letter_code
_entity_poly.pdbx_strand_id
1 'polypeptide(L)'
;MVQTILIARHGRISTELGYQQLDQPYEHQEGPTTGCLRGSADLAKYIKSLPEEQRPSLLFSSPYYRCLQTSNPSSEILDLPIYVEHGSLSEWYSPVIPGTGLHPRPHDATTLKQYFPSIDPSWESIYYPDRHGETVKGVHDRCAEFLDALVARIEQHPTLSKHKSILLVSHAATCAALVRHLVNDRELPIRVGTCTLSILERNNNSSDGPKWIPQGTLAGADFLPGGVERDWGFEDAIIKHGEVIGDPGVVQKEDPGFSGLVPDKALGLSNRYSARKAMACSYFEPTSASDPPDRVVLYTPVGSL
;
A
#
# COMPACT_ATOMS: atom_id res chain seq x y z
N MET A 1 -16.30 14.33 4.89
CA MET A 1 -16.35 13.13 4.01
C MET A 1 -15.24 13.28 2.99
N VAL A 2 -14.43 12.24 2.79
CA VAL A 2 -13.33 12.27 1.83
C VAL A 2 -13.92 12.20 0.43
N GLN A 3 -13.51 13.13 -0.43
CA GLN A 3 -13.95 13.31 -1.81
C GLN A 3 -12.84 13.01 -2.81
N THR A 4 -11.58 13.28 -2.47
CA THR A 4 -10.44 13.11 -3.39
C THR A 4 -9.31 12.37 -2.70
N ILE A 5 -8.75 11.37 -3.39
CA ILE A 5 -7.57 10.63 -2.94
C ILE A 5 -6.50 10.77 -4.02
N LEU A 6 -5.36 11.31 -3.61
CA LEU A 6 -4.15 11.42 -4.41
C LEU A 6 -3.18 10.34 -3.95
N ILE A 7 -2.62 9.57 -4.87
CA ILE A 7 -1.67 8.49 -4.58
C ILE A 7 -0.40 8.76 -5.37
N ALA A 8 0.71 8.96 -4.67
CA ALA A 8 2.02 9.20 -5.27
C ALA A 8 3.03 8.13 -4.87
N ARG A 9 3.90 7.74 -5.82
CA ARG A 9 5.06 6.89 -5.51
C ARG A 9 6.25 7.77 -5.11
N HIS A 10 7.07 7.26 -4.18
CA HIS A 10 8.35 7.87 -3.86
C HIS A 10 9.24 8.14 -5.09
N GLY A 11 10.17 9.08 -4.93
CA GLY A 11 11.15 9.43 -5.95
C GLY A 11 12.25 8.40 -6.16
N ARG A 12 13.06 8.63 -7.20
CA ARG A 12 14.11 7.71 -7.63
C ARG A 12 15.18 7.53 -6.56
N ILE A 13 15.55 6.28 -6.31
CA ILE A 13 16.65 5.92 -5.39
C ILE A 13 17.96 5.74 -6.18
N SER A 14 19.09 6.16 -5.61
CA SER A 14 20.42 6.04 -6.20
C SER A 14 20.82 4.58 -6.22
N THR A 15 21.50 4.19 -7.30
CA THR A 15 21.83 2.81 -7.66
C THR A 15 23.12 2.28 -7.05
N GLU A 16 23.78 3.03 -6.16
CA GLU A 16 25.06 2.56 -5.62
C GLU A 16 24.89 1.42 -4.62
N LEU A 17 23.67 1.19 -4.14
CA LEU A 17 23.38 0.19 -3.15
C LEU A 17 22.07 -0.53 -3.52
N GLY A 18 22.09 -1.85 -3.45
CA GLY A 18 20.96 -2.69 -3.87
C GLY A 18 19.70 -2.43 -3.02
N TYR A 19 18.52 -2.76 -3.57
CA TYR A 19 17.22 -2.63 -2.92
C TYR A 19 17.21 -3.12 -1.46
N GLN A 20 17.91 -4.21 -1.16
CA GLN A 20 17.99 -4.83 0.17
C GLN A 20 18.69 -4.00 1.25
N GLN A 21 19.60 -3.07 0.89
CA GLN A 21 20.27 -2.24 1.89
C GLN A 21 19.47 -0.97 2.24
N LEU A 22 18.50 -0.60 1.40
CA LEU A 22 17.62 0.57 1.60
C LEU A 22 16.45 0.30 2.56
N ASP A 23 16.22 -0.97 2.88
CA ASP A 23 15.13 -1.39 3.76
C ASP A 23 15.60 -1.62 5.20
N GLN A 24 16.90 -1.47 5.50
CA GLN A 24 17.40 -1.55 6.88
C GLN A 24 16.85 -0.39 7.73
N PRO A 25 16.37 -0.64 8.97
CA PRO A 25 15.74 0.38 9.81
C PRO A 25 16.63 1.60 10.10
N TYR A 26 17.96 1.45 10.13
CA TYR A 26 18.96 2.52 10.11
C TYR A 26 20.34 1.85 10.26
N GLU A 27 21.29 2.14 9.36
CA GLU A 27 22.69 2.38 9.78
C GLU A 27 23.60 2.93 8.69
N HIS A 28 23.30 2.71 7.42
CA HIS A 28 24.04 3.35 6.34
C HIS A 28 23.12 3.36 5.14
N GLN A 29 22.69 4.53 4.64
CA GLN A 29 22.76 4.97 3.23
C GLN A 29 22.54 6.47 3.13
N GLU A 30 23.20 7.03 2.12
CA GLU A 30 23.44 8.45 1.91
C GLU A 30 22.18 9.31 1.78
N GLY A 31 22.38 10.62 1.93
CA GLY A 31 21.35 11.64 1.86
C GLY A 31 20.47 11.58 0.59
N PRO A 32 19.43 12.43 0.54
CA PRO A 32 18.47 12.44 -0.55
C PRO A 32 19.17 12.46 -1.91
N THR A 33 18.82 11.48 -2.74
CA THR A 33 19.41 11.37 -4.06
C THR A 33 18.91 12.56 -4.89
N THR A 34 19.79 13.13 -5.71
CA THR A 34 19.45 14.33 -6.49
C THR A 34 18.25 14.09 -7.41
N GLY A 35 18.04 12.83 -7.85
CA GLY A 35 16.87 12.41 -8.62
C GLY A 35 15.57 12.38 -7.80
N CYS A 36 15.62 11.88 -6.55
CA CYS A 36 14.48 11.92 -5.64
C CYS A 36 14.00 13.35 -5.39
N LEU A 37 14.94 14.27 -5.14
CA LEU A 37 14.64 15.67 -4.83
C LEU A 37 14.04 16.46 -6.00
N ARG A 38 14.48 16.20 -7.23
CA ARG A 38 13.95 16.88 -8.42
C ARG A 38 12.51 16.44 -8.70
N GLY A 39 12.29 15.12 -8.77
CA GLY A 39 10.96 14.56 -9.02
C GLY A 39 9.95 14.94 -7.93
N SER A 40 10.38 14.97 -6.65
CA SER A 40 9.51 15.36 -5.56
C SER A 40 9.16 16.85 -5.56
N ALA A 41 10.10 17.72 -5.94
CA ALA A 41 9.83 19.15 -6.09
C ALA A 41 8.86 19.44 -7.23
N ASP A 42 8.99 18.76 -8.37
CA ASP A 42 8.09 18.95 -9.51
C ASP A 42 6.70 18.36 -9.23
N LEU A 43 6.62 17.22 -8.55
CA LEU A 43 5.37 16.68 -8.01
C LEU A 43 4.68 17.69 -7.07
N ALA A 44 5.42 18.29 -6.14
CA ALA A 44 4.86 19.26 -5.20
C ALA A 44 4.32 20.52 -5.90
N LYS A 45 5.04 21.05 -6.90
CA LYS A 45 4.58 22.17 -7.74
C LYS A 45 3.32 21.80 -8.51
N TYR A 46 3.27 20.60 -9.09
CA TYR A 46 2.09 20.13 -9.80
C TYR A 46 0.88 20.04 -8.87
N ILE A 47 1.05 19.42 -7.69
CA ILE A 47 -0.02 19.33 -6.69
C ILE A 47 -0.50 20.73 -6.27
N LYS A 48 0.40 21.70 -6.11
CA LYS A 48 0.03 23.10 -5.80
C LYS A 48 -0.75 23.77 -6.92
N SER A 49 -0.49 23.39 -8.18
CA SER A 49 -1.19 23.92 -9.36
C SER A 49 -2.58 23.33 -9.58
N LEU A 50 -2.94 22.25 -8.87
CA LEU A 50 -4.26 21.65 -8.97
C LEU A 50 -5.37 22.63 -8.49
N PRO A 51 -6.62 22.44 -8.96
CA PRO A 51 -7.78 23.15 -8.44
C PRO A 51 -7.88 23.05 -6.92
N GLU A 52 -8.46 24.07 -6.28
CA GLU A 52 -8.54 24.13 -4.81
C GLU A 52 -9.27 22.94 -4.21
N GLU A 53 -10.29 22.43 -4.89
CA GLU A 53 -11.05 21.28 -4.41
C GLU A 53 -10.23 19.98 -4.45
N GLN A 54 -9.26 19.87 -5.37
CA GLN A 54 -8.41 18.70 -5.53
C GLN A 54 -7.13 18.78 -4.69
N ARG A 55 -6.67 19.98 -4.35
CA ARG A 55 -5.47 20.16 -3.53
C ARG A 55 -5.59 19.40 -2.21
N PRO A 56 -4.61 18.53 -1.87
CA PRO A 56 -4.68 17.75 -0.65
C PRO A 56 -4.63 18.68 0.55
N SER A 57 -5.36 18.27 1.59
CA SER A 57 -5.46 18.96 2.87
C SER A 57 -4.97 18.09 4.02
N LEU A 58 -4.69 16.80 3.76
CA LEU A 58 -3.99 15.87 4.63
C LEU A 58 -2.94 15.14 3.81
N LEU A 59 -1.79 14.87 4.41
CA LEU A 59 -0.70 14.13 3.81
C LEU A 59 -0.36 12.95 4.72
N PHE A 60 -0.55 11.73 4.21
CA PHE A 60 -0.06 10.51 4.82
C PHE A 60 1.11 9.96 4.02
N SER A 61 2.19 9.60 4.72
CA SER A 61 3.37 9.02 4.11
C SER A 61 3.68 7.66 4.74
N SER A 62 4.21 6.77 3.91
CA SER A 62 4.98 5.63 4.39
C SER A 62 6.12 6.10 5.32
N PRO A 63 6.45 5.33 6.38
CA PRO A 63 7.56 5.65 7.29
C PRO A 63 8.96 5.49 6.66
N TYR A 64 9.06 4.90 5.47
CA TYR A 64 10.34 4.75 4.78
C TYR A 64 10.90 6.12 4.38
N TYR A 65 12.20 6.30 4.61
CA TYR A 65 12.91 7.57 4.38
C TYR A 65 12.67 8.14 2.97
N ARG A 66 12.67 7.28 1.94
CA ARG A 66 12.39 7.65 0.54
C ARG A 66 11.01 8.31 0.34
N CYS A 67 9.99 7.83 1.05
CA CYS A 67 8.64 8.39 0.98
C CYS A 67 8.56 9.72 1.74
N LEU A 68 9.20 9.81 2.90
CA LEU A 68 9.26 11.04 3.69
C LEU A 68 10.01 12.16 2.96
N GLN A 69 11.13 11.84 2.31
CA GLN A 69 11.87 12.77 1.44
C GLN A 69 11.01 13.25 0.26
N THR A 70 10.20 12.37 -0.31
CA THR A 70 9.29 12.73 -1.42
C THR A 70 8.14 13.61 -0.91
N SER A 71 7.68 13.38 0.31
CA SER A 71 6.59 14.12 0.94
C SER A 71 6.98 15.52 1.39
N ASN A 72 8.25 15.73 1.76
CA ASN A 72 8.70 16.98 2.38
C ASN A 72 8.46 18.24 1.50
N PRO A 73 8.79 18.26 0.19
CA PRO A 73 8.48 19.42 -0.65
C PRO A 73 6.99 19.71 -0.78
N SER A 74 6.14 18.67 -0.77
CA SER A 74 4.68 18.83 -0.82
C SER A 74 4.15 19.40 0.50
N SER A 75 4.69 18.92 1.63
CA SER A 75 4.41 19.45 2.97
C SER A 75 4.77 20.93 3.09
N GLU A 76 5.95 21.34 2.63
CA GLU A 76 6.42 22.73 2.69
C GLU A 76 5.60 23.69 1.81
N ILE A 77 5.31 23.31 0.56
CA ILE A 77 4.60 24.18 -0.40
C ILE A 77 3.10 24.32 -0.06
N LEU A 78 2.53 23.30 0.57
CA LEU A 78 1.12 23.28 0.97
C LEU A 78 0.90 23.68 2.43
N ASP A 79 1.97 23.82 3.22
CA ASP A 79 1.92 24.06 4.67
C ASP A 79 1.09 22.99 5.40
N LEU A 80 1.40 21.72 5.13
CA LEU A 80 0.69 20.56 5.69
C LEU A 80 1.61 19.70 6.56
N PRO A 81 1.15 19.22 7.71
CA PRO A 81 1.90 18.22 8.47
C PRO A 81 1.95 16.88 7.74
N ILE A 82 3.03 16.12 7.96
CA ILE A 82 3.19 14.75 7.47
C ILE A 82 2.72 13.78 8.56
N TYR A 83 1.68 13.02 8.28
CA TYR A 83 1.23 11.92 9.13
C TYR A 83 1.87 10.60 8.68
N VAL A 84 2.57 9.93 9.59
CA VAL A 84 3.27 8.69 9.27
C VAL A 84 2.37 7.49 9.50
N GLU A 85 2.17 6.68 8.46
CA GLU A 85 1.28 5.52 8.51
C GLU A 85 2.04 4.25 8.12
N HIS A 86 2.28 3.39 9.11
CA HIS A 86 2.98 2.10 8.94
C HIS A 86 2.17 1.08 8.17
N GLY A 87 0.87 1.27 8.03
CA GLY A 87 -0.09 0.32 7.44
C GLY A 87 0.16 -0.04 5.99
N SER A 88 -0.87 0.12 5.15
CA SER A 88 -0.70 -0.28 3.74
C SER A 88 0.38 0.54 3.04
N LEU A 89 0.67 1.77 3.49
CA LEU A 89 1.64 2.65 2.85
C LEU A 89 3.08 2.11 2.92
N SER A 90 3.36 1.11 3.77
CA SER A 90 4.64 0.42 3.80
C SER A 90 4.91 -0.36 2.52
N GLU A 91 6.18 -0.70 2.32
CA GLU A 91 6.63 -1.49 1.17
C GLU A 91 5.96 -2.87 1.15
N TRP A 92 5.82 -3.44 -0.04
CA TRP A 92 5.44 -4.84 -0.17
C TRP A 92 6.71 -5.71 -0.19
N TYR A 93 6.80 -6.62 0.76
CA TYR A 93 7.82 -7.65 0.75
C TYR A 93 7.21 -9.00 0.40
N SER A 94 7.90 -9.76 -0.46
CA SER A 94 7.56 -11.15 -0.74
C SER A 94 7.69 -12.00 0.52
N PRO A 95 7.03 -13.18 0.60
CA PRO A 95 7.13 -14.05 1.76
C PRO A 95 8.59 -14.33 2.14
N VAL A 96 8.94 -14.25 3.42
CA VAL A 96 10.31 -14.50 3.88
C VAL A 96 10.70 -15.94 3.59
N ILE A 97 11.95 -16.15 3.16
CA ILE A 97 12.51 -17.50 3.11
C ILE A 97 12.64 -18.01 4.56
N PRO A 98 12.06 -19.17 4.91
CA PRO A 98 12.15 -19.71 6.26
C PRO A 98 13.60 -19.81 6.75
N GLY A 99 13.87 -19.34 7.97
CA GLY A 99 15.20 -19.37 8.59
C GLY A 99 16.14 -18.22 8.19
N THR A 100 15.67 -17.23 7.42
CA THR A 100 16.46 -16.04 7.05
C THR A 100 16.18 -14.80 7.92
N GLY A 101 15.19 -14.86 8.80
CA GLY A 101 14.77 -13.76 9.68
C GLY A 101 13.46 -13.11 9.21
N LEU A 102 13.23 -11.87 9.65
CA LEU A 102 11.98 -11.13 9.40
C LEU A 102 12.24 -9.88 8.57
N HIS A 103 11.22 -9.41 7.84
CA HIS A 103 11.30 -8.14 7.14
C HIS A 103 11.42 -6.96 8.12
N PRO A 104 12.12 -5.89 7.70
CA PRO A 104 12.38 -4.74 8.54
C PRO A 104 11.09 -3.97 8.81
N ARG A 105 10.95 -3.48 10.04
CA ARG A 105 9.90 -2.56 10.43
C ARG A 105 10.51 -1.18 10.65
N PRO A 106 10.06 -0.15 9.91
CA PRO A 106 10.52 1.22 10.12
C PRO A 106 10.24 1.73 11.53
N HIS A 107 10.98 2.78 11.91
CA HIS A 107 10.79 3.46 13.19
C HIS A 107 9.48 4.25 13.27
N ASP A 108 9.03 4.52 14.49
CA ASP A 108 7.82 5.31 14.75
C ASP A 108 7.94 6.79 14.34
N ALA A 109 6.80 7.48 14.28
CA ALA A 109 6.74 8.89 13.92
C ALA A 109 7.57 9.79 14.85
N THR A 110 7.70 9.43 16.13
CA THR A 110 8.42 10.24 17.14
C THR A 110 9.92 10.21 16.88
N THR A 111 10.45 9.05 16.52
CA THR A 111 11.84 8.86 16.13
C THR A 111 12.12 9.53 14.79
N LEU A 112 11.25 9.32 13.80
CA LEU A 112 11.41 9.90 12.46
C LEU A 112 11.34 11.43 12.44
N LYS A 113 10.62 12.04 13.39
CA LYS A 113 10.52 13.50 13.56
C LYS A 113 11.88 14.17 13.80
N GLN A 114 12.85 13.45 14.36
CA GLN A 114 14.21 13.96 14.54
C GLN A 114 14.90 14.26 13.21
N TYR A 115 14.52 13.54 12.15
CA TYR A 115 15.07 13.69 10.80
C TYR A 115 14.19 14.55 9.89
N PHE A 116 12.87 14.50 10.09
CA PHE A 116 11.89 15.30 9.33
C PHE A 116 11.00 16.09 10.29
N PRO A 117 11.33 17.37 10.56
CA PRO A 117 10.60 18.21 11.51
C PRO A 117 9.10 18.41 11.17
N SER A 118 8.74 18.29 9.89
CA SER A 118 7.38 18.42 9.37
C SER A 118 6.44 17.27 9.77
N ILE A 119 6.97 16.22 10.41
CA ILE A 119 6.17 15.10 10.91
C ILE A 119 5.36 15.51 12.15
N ASP A 120 4.06 15.22 12.09
CA ASP A 120 3.16 15.32 13.24
C ASP A 120 2.99 13.93 13.88
N PRO A 121 3.50 13.72 15.12
CA PRO A 121 3.44 12.45 15.80
C PRO A 121 2.07 12.17 16.45
N SER A 122 1.09 13.07 16.34
CA SER A 122 -0.26 12.87 16.89
C SER A 122 -1.04 11.77 16.17
N TRP A 123 -0.63 11.40 14.95
CA TRP A 123 -1.23 10.29 14.23
C TRP A 123 -0.62 8.95 14.63
N GLU A 124 -1.45 8.07 15.17
CA GLU A 124 -1.12 6.69 15.43
C GLU A 124 -1.50 5.82 14.23
N SER A 125 -0.55 5.01 13.76
CA SER A 125 -0.76 4.10 12.64
C SER A 125 -1.89 3.10 12.93
N ILE A 126 -2.75 2.89 11.95
CA ILE A 126 -3.98 2.09 12.11
C ILE A 126 -3.79 0.63 11.71
N TYR A 127 -2.73 0.32 10.97
CA TYR A 127 -2.46 -1.00 10.46
C TYR A 127 -0.96 -1.27 10.52
N TYR A 128 -0.55 -2.53 10.69
CA TYR A 128 0.85 -2.95 10.58
C TYR A 128 0.96 -4.16 9.63
N PRO A 129 1.79 -4.10 8.58
CA PRO A 129 1.98 -5.23 7.67
C PRO A 129 2.70 -6.38 8.37
N ASP A 130 2.44 -7.61 7.88
CA ASP A 130 3.11 -8.81 8.36
C ASP A 130 4.60 -8.79 8.00
N ARG A 131 5.44 -9.02 9.00
CA ARG A 131 6.91 -9.07 8.83
C ARG A 131 7.39 -10.37 8.19
N HIS A 132 6.53 -11.37 8.04
CA HIS A 132 6.81 -12.55 7.23
C HIS A 132 6.62 -12.30 5.73
N GLY A 133 6.19 -11.10 5.32
CA GLY A 133 5.91 -10.78 3.93
C GLY A 133 4.54 -11.27 3.50
N GLU A 134 4.15 -10.91 2.28
CA GLU A 134 2.78 -11.05 1.79
C GLU A 134 2.77 -11.60 0.36
N THR A 135 1.75 -12.39 0.03
CA THR A 135 1.49 -12.77 -1.37
C THR A 135 0.91 -11.59 -2.14
N VAL A 136 0.84 -11.68 -3.48
CA VAL A 136 0.14 -10.69 -4.32
C VAL A 136 -1.30 -10.49 -3.84
N LYS A 137 -2.00 -11.57 -3.50
CA LYS A 137 -3.35 -11.49 -2.93
C LYS A 137 -3.34 -10.78 -1.57
N GLY A 138 -2.36 -11.09 -0.72
CA GLY A 138 -2.18 -10.48 0.60
C GLY A 138 -2.04 -8.97 0.54
N VAL A 139 -1.15 -8.44 -0.31
CA VAL A 139 -0.98 -6.99 -0.45
C VAL A 139 -2.24 -6.29 -0.96
N HIS A 140 -3.00 -6.90 -1.87
CA HIS A 140 -4.28 -6.34 -2.31
C HIS A 140 -5.32 -6.31 -1.18
N ASP A 141 -5.44 -7.40 -0.41
CA ASP A 141 -6.37 -7.49 0.70
C ASP A 141 -6.00 -6.50 1.82
N ARG A 142 -4.70 -6.38 2.15
CA ARG A 142 -4.15 -5.38 3.08
C ARG A 142 -4.52 -3.96 2.64
N CYS A 143 -4.24 -3.61 1.39
CA CYS A 143 -4.50 -2.26 0.88
C CYS A 143 -5.99 -1.93 0.88
N ALA A 144 -6.84 -2.90 0.56
CA ALA A 144 -8.29 -2.74 0.61
C ALA A 144 -8.79 -2.50 2.05
N GLU A 145 -8.39 -3.36 2.99
CA GLU A 145 -8.77 -3.25 4.41
C GLU A 145 -8.31 -1.93 5.01
N PHE A 146 -7.06 -1.58 4.76
CA PHE A 146 -6.47 -0.34 5.23
C PHE A 146 -7.19 0.88 4.67
N LEU A 147 -7.44 0.93 3.36
CA LEU A 147 -7.97 2.15 2.74
C LEU A 147 -9.41 2.40 3.20
N ASP A 148 -10.21 1.34 3.30
CA ASP A 148 -11.56 1.41 3.86
C ASP A 148 -11.52 1.90 5.32
N ALA A 149 -10.57 1.39 6.13
CA ALA A 149 -10.38 1.80 7.52
C ALA A 149 -9.88 3.24 7.67
N LEU A 150 -8.94 3.66 6.83
CA LEU A 150 -8.35 4.99 6.83
C LEU A 150 -9.42 6.04 6.50
N VAL A 151 -10.17 5.83 5.42
CA VAL A 151 -11.25 6.74 5.02
C VAL A 151 -12.29 6.82 6.12
N ALA A 152 -12.76 5.68 6.66
CA ALA A 152 -13.73 5.67 7.75
C ALA A 152 -13.22 6.44 8.98
N ARG A 153 -11.95 6.26 9.35
CA ARG A 153 -11.33 6.94 10.48
C ARG A 153 -11.20 8.44 10.25
N ILE A 154 -10.75 8.88 9.08
CA ILE A 154 -10.62 10.32 8.75
C ILE A 154 -12.00 10.98 8.83
N GLU A 155 -13.03 10.34 8.28
CA GLU A 155 -14.39 10.89 8.27
C GLU A 155 -15.03 10.97 9.66
N GLN A 156 -14.67 10.06 10.57
CA GLN A 156 -15.15 10.04 11.95
C GLN A 156 -14.24 10.80 12.92
N HIS A 157 -13.05 11.22 12.49
CA HIS A 157 -12.10 11.89 13.38
C HIS A 157 -12.62 13.29 13.77
N PRO A 158 -12.58 13.66 15.06
CA PRO A 158 -13.09 14.97 15.52
C PRO A 158 -12.46 16.16 14.80
N THR A 159 -11.17 16.07 14.48
CA THR A 159 -10.40 17.15 13.85
C THR A 159 -10.14 16.96 12.36
N LEU A 160 -10.14 15.72 11.87
CA LEU A 160 -9.76 15.41 10.47
C LEU A 160 -10.97 15.31 9.54
N SER A 161 -12.19 15.19 10.05
CA SER A 161 -13.43 15.04 9.27
C SER A 161 -13.73 16.20 8.32
N LYS A 162 -13.16 17.39 8.59
CA LYS A 162 -13.24 18.59 7.74
C LYS A 162 -12.45 18.45 6.43
N HIS A 163 -11.48 17.56 6.39
CA HIS A 163 -10.61 17.36 5.23
C HIS A 163 -11.30 16.50 4.18
N LYS A 164 -11.22 16.95 2.92
CA LYS A 164 -11.92 16.32 1.79
C LYS A 164 -10.95 15.70 0.78
N SER A 165 -9.76 16.27 0.64
CA SER A 165 -8.72 15.75 -0.24
C SER A 165 -7.52 15.29 0.59
N ILE A 166 -7.02 14.08 0.30
CA ILE A 166 -5.90 13.45 1.00
C ILE A 166 -4.82 13.01 0.00
N LEU A 167 -3.55 13.16 0.38
CA LEU A 167 -2.40 12.65 -0.36
C LEU A 167 -1.79 11.47 0.37
N LEU A 168 -1.58 10.37 -0.33
CA LEU A 168 -0.93 9.16 0.13
C LEU A 168 0.38 8.98 -0.63
N VAL A 169 1.52 8.98 0.07
CA VAL A 169 2.84 8.74 -0.52
C VAL A 169 3.34 7.36 -0.13
N SER A 170 3.59 6.50 -1.11
CA SER A 170 3.92 5.09 -0.90
C SER A 170 4.86 4.52 -2.00
N HIS A 171 4.86 3.19 -2.15
CA HIS A 171 5.74 2.40 -3.03
C HIS A 171 4.94 1.81 -4.19
N ALA A 172 5.63 1.31 -5.22
CA ALA A 172 4.98 0.93 -6.48
C ALA A 172 3.83 -0.08 -6.31
N ALA A 173 4.11 -1.21 -5.64
CA ALA A 173 3.14 -2.29 -5.46
C ALA A 173 1.93 -1.84 -4.64
N THR A 174 2.18 -1.10 -3.56
CA THR A 174 1.12 -0.52 -2.74
C THR A 174 0.29 0.50 -3.53
N CYS A 175 0.92 1.42 -4.25
CA CYS A 175 0.21 2.40 -5.08
C CYS A 175 -0.70 1.71 -6.10
N ALA A 176 -0.19 0.68 -6.78
CA ALA A 176 -0.97 -0.11 -7.73
C ALA A 176 -2.15 -0.82 -7.04
N ALA A 177 -1.92 -1.48 -5.89
CA ALA A 177 -2.98 -2.17 -5.15
C ALA A 177 -4.05 -1.21 -4.61
N LEU A 178 -3.67 -0.02 -4.12
CA LEU A 178 -4.61 1.02 -3.68
C LEU A 178 -5.48 1.52 -4.84
N VAL A 179 -4.87 1.82 -5.99
CA VAL A 179 -5.61 2.25 -7.18
C VAL A 179 -6.58 1.17 -7.63
N ARG A 180 -6.11 -0.08 -7.75
CA ARG A 180 -6.92 -1.27 -8.09
C ARG A 180 -8.14 -1.43 -7.17
N HIS A 181 -7.96 -1.25 -5.86
CA HIS A 181 -9.06 -1.28 -4.90
C HIS A 181 -10.07 -0.13 -5.14
N LEU A 182 -9.58 1.09 -5.34
CA LEU A 182 -10.45 2.27 -5.56
C LEU A 182 -11.30 2.15 -6.83
N VAL A 183 -10.71 1.69 -7.94
CA VAL A 183 -11.44 1.48 -9.20
C VAL A 183 -12.27 0.19 -9.22
N ASN A 184 -12.17 -0.63 -8.16
CA ASN A 184 -12.79 -1.94 -8.04
C ASN A 184 -12.41 -2.90 -9.20
N ASP A 185 -11.14 -2.87 -9.58
CA ASP A 185 -10.55 -3.75 -10.60
C ASP A 185 -9.17 -4.21 -10.13
N ARG A 186 -9.06 -5.47 -9.70
CA ARG A 186 -7.81 -6.07 -9.21
C ARG A 186 -6.82 -6.42 -10.31
N GLU A 187 -7.29 -6.52 -11.55
CA GLU A 187 -6.48 -6.93 -12.71
C GLU A 187 -6.10 -5.74 -13.59
N LEU A 188 -6.46 -4.51 -13.18
CA LEU A 188 -6.13 -3.30 -13.92
C LEU A 188 -4.62 -3.28 -14.28
N PRO A 189 -4.27 -3.18 -15.57
CA PRO A 189 -2.88 -3.11 -16.02
C PRO A 189 -2.33 -1.71 -15.73
N ILE A 190 -1.90 -1.49 -14.48
CA ILE A 190 -1.31 -0.25 -14.01
C ILE A 190 0.17 -0.44 -13.73
N ARG A 191 0.98 0.46 -14.28
CA ARG A 191 2.41 0.55 -14.02
C ARG A 191 2.70 1.86 -13.31
N VAL A 192 3.40 1.79 -12.18
CA VAL A 192 3.63 2.94 -11.29
C VAL A 192 5.09 3.33 -11.33
N GLY A 193 5.43 4.46 -11.98
CA GLY A 193 6.79 5.02 -12.03
C GLY A 193 7.15 5.89 -10.82
N THR A 194 8.41 6.27 -10.69
CA THR A 194 8.85 7.14 -9.59
C THR A 194 8.23 8.53 -9.71
N CYS A 195 7.77 9.10 -8.58
CA CYS A 195 7.07 10.40 -8.53
C CYS A 195 5.79 10.52 -9.39
N THR A 196 5.26 9.41 -9.91
CA THR A 196 3.95 9.44 -10.60
C THR A 196 2.82 9.71 -9.63
N LEU A 197 1.75 10.33 -10.12
CA LEU A 197 0.57 10.68 -9.32
C LEU A 197 -0.69 10.06 -9.93
N SER A 198 -1.56 9.49 -9.09
CA SER A 198 -2.93 9.11 -9.44
C SER A 198 -3.90 9.96 -8.63
N ILE A 199 -4.92 10.52 -9.29
CA ILE A 199 -5.96 11.30 -8.65
C ILE A 199 -7.29 10.58 -8.86
N LEU A 200 -8.02 10.30 -7.78
CA LEU A 200 -9.31 9.63 -7.83
C LEU A 200 -10.33 10.43 -7.04
N GLU A 201 -11.49 10.69 -7.65
CA GLU A 201 -12.59 11.44 -7.05
C GLU A 201 -13.79 10.54 -6.78
N ARG A 202 -14.42 10.75 -5.63
CA ARG A 202 -15.58 9.98 -5.19
C ARG A 202 -16.84 10.51 -5.85
N ASN A 203 -17.46 9.68 -6.69
CA ASN A 203 -18.78 9.94 -7.24
C ASN A 203 -19.86 9.27 -6.35
N ASN A 204 -20.61 10.12 -5.63
CA ASN A 204 -21.72 9.69 -4.77
C ASN A 204 -23.07 9.60 -5.50
N ASN A 205 -23.16 10.03 -6.76
CA ASN A 205 -24.39 10.03 -7.56
C ASN A 205 -24.56 8.75 -8.41
N SER A 206 -23.73 7.75 -8.17
CA SER A 206 -23.78 6.47 -8.88
C SER A 206 -24.94 5.61 -8.34
N SER A 207 -25.74 5.05 -9.25
CA SER A 207 -26.85 4.13 -8.95
C SER A 207 -26.41 2.87 -8.21
N ASP A 208 -25.13 2.50 -8.33
CA ASP A 208 -24.55 1.29 -7.72
C ASP A 208 -23.78 1.58 -6.42
N GLY A 209 -23.98 2.77 -5.83
CA GLY A 209 -23.27 3.24 -4.63
C GLY A 209 -22.02 4.08 -4.95
N PRO A 210 -21.27 4.54 -3.93
CA PRO A 210 -20.12 5.42 -4.12
C PRO A 210 -19.01 4.71 -4.92
N LYS A 211 -18.59 5.32 -6.04
CA LYS A 211 -17.48 4.84 -6.89
C LYS A 211 -16.36 5.86 -6.94
N TRP A 212 -15.11 5.42 -7.04
CA TRP A 212 -13.98 6.30 -7.29
C TRP A 212 -13.68 6.35 -8.78
N ILE A 213 -13.60 7.56 -9.32
CA ILE A 213 -13.39 7.83 -10.74
C ILE A 213 -12.00 8.46 -10.91
N PRO A 214 -11.10 7.81 -11.67
CA PRO A 214 -9.82 8.40 -12.03
C PRO A 214 -9.99 9.75 -12.73
N GLN A 215 -9.22 10.74 -12.28
CA GLN A 215 -9.13 12.04 -12.93
C GLN A 215 -7.86 12.07 -13.78
N GLY A 216 -8.02 11.88 -15.08
CA GLY A 216 -6.90 11.80 -16.02
C GLY A 216 -6.19 10.44 -15.98
N THR A 217 -4.89 10.46 -16.31
CA THR A 217 -4.06 9.26 -16.40
C THR A 217 -3.66 8.76 -15.01
N LEU A 218 -3.99 7.50 -14.69
CA LEU A 218 -3.49 6.83 -13.49
C LEU A 218 -1.98 6.66 -13.57
N ALA A 219 -1.29 6.90 -12.45
CA ALA A 219 0.17 6.97 -12.38
C ALA A 219 0.76 7.92 -13.46
N GLY A 220 0.12 9.06 -13.67
CA GLY A 220 0.57 10.08 -14.62
C GLY A 220 1.87 10.77 -14.19
N ALA A 221 2.67 11.18 -15.18
CA ALA A 221 3.96 11.85 -15.02
C ALA A 221 4.10 13.06 -15.96
N ASP A 222 3.00 13.61 -16.49
CA ASP A 222 3.03 14.68 -17.51
C ASP A 222 3.74 15.96 -17.02
N PHE A 223 3.84 16.14 -15.69
CA PHE A 223 4.54 17.23 -15.02
C PHE A 223 6.03 16.97 -14.76
N LEU A 224 6.51 15.74 -14.99
CA LEU A 224 7.91 15.38 -14.80
C LEU A 224 8.68 15.61 -16.11
N PRO A 225 9.76 16.41 -16.12
CA PRO A 225 10.53 16.68 -17.34
C PRO A 225 11.10 15.43 -18.02
N GLY A 226 11.38 14.37 -17.25
CA GLY A 226 11.87 13.08 -17.73
C GLY A 226 10.77 12.05 -18.03
N GLY A 227 9.49 12.40 -17.84
CA GLY A 227 8.39 11.46 -17.93
C GLY A 227 8.43 10.36 -16.87
N VAL A 228 7.89 9.19 -17.20
CA VAL A 228 7.83 8.02 -16.31
C VAL A 228 9.21 7.34 -16.27
N GLU A 229 9.77 7.21 -15.07
CA GLU A 229 11.00 6.45 -14.82
C GLU A 229 10.75 5.26 -13.89
N ARG A 230 11.47 4.14 -14.13
CA ARG A 230 11.44 2.90 -13.32
C ARG A 230 10.01 2.44 -12.97
N ASP A 231 9.15 2.38 -13.98
CA ASP A 231 7.82 1.84 -13.78
C ASP A 231 7.87 0.39 -13.30
N TRP A 232 6.83 0.01 -12.56
CA TRP A 232 6.70 -1.33 -12.02
C TRP A 232 5.23 -1.68 -11.97
N GLY A 233 4.90 -2.89 -12.37
CA GLY A 233 3.57 -3.49 -12.23
C GLY A 233 3.64 -4.88 -11.61
N PHE A 234 2.50 -5.42 -11.19
CA PHE A 234 2.44 -6.76 -10.59
C PHE A 234 2.86 -7.87 -11.59
N GLU A 235 2.80 -7.59 -12.88
CA GLU A 235 3.34 -8.44 -13.94
C GLU A 235 4.86 -8.61 -13.90
N ASP A 236 5.58 -7.68 -13.26
CA ASP A 236 7.04 -7.75 -13.08
C ASP A 236 7.44 -8.59 -11.84
N ALA A 237 6.46 -9.00 -11.03
CA ALA A 237 6.72 -9.86 -9.88
C ALA A 237 7.20 -11.24 -10.34
N ILE A 238 8.29 -11.74 -9.75
CA ILE A 238 8.82 -13.05 -10.11
C ILE A 238 7.95 -14.13 -9.44
N ILE A 239 7.12 -14.80 -10.24
CA ILE A 239 6.18 -15.82 -9.77
C ILE A 239 6.73 -17.22 -10.11
N LYS A 240 6.80 -18.10 -9.11
CA LYS A 240 7.12 -19.52 -9.26
C LYS A 240 5.96 -20.36 -8.71
N HIS A 241 5.41 -21.27 -9.50
CA HIS A 241 4.23 -22.09 -9.14
C HIS A 241 2.99 -21.28 -8.71
N GLY A 242 2.81 -20.07 -9.24
CA GLY A 242 1.65 -19.22 -8.90
C GLY A 242 1.83 -18.38 -7.62
N GLU A 243 2.98 -18.47 -6.95
CA GLU A 243 3.33 -17.65 -5.79
C GLU A 243 4.59 -16.82 -6.06
N VAL A 244 4.73 -15.69 -5.38
CA VAL A 244 5.92 -14.84 -5.52
C VAL A 244 7.11 -15.52 -4.86
N ILE A 245 8.26 -15.49 -5.54
CA ILE A 245 9.49 -16.02 -4.97
C ILE A 245 9.80 -15.29 -3.66
N GLY A 246 10.07 -16.05 -2.61
CA GLY A 246 10.35 -15.48 -1.31
C GLY A 246 11.66 -14.71 -1.26
N ASP A 247 11.69 -13.66 -0.44
CA ASP A 247 12.85 -12.81 -0.24
C ASP A 247 13.57 -13.18 1.08
N PRO A 248 14.91 -13.12 1.14
CA PRO A 248 15.61 -13.32 2.41
C PRO A 248 15.26 -12.19 3.39
N GLY A 249 14.89 -12.55 4.63
CA GLY A 249 14.65 -11.61 5.71
C GLY A 249 15.94 -11.03 6.30
N VAL A 250 15.78 -10.18 7.32
CA VAL A 250 16.90 -9.64 8.10
C VAL A 250 17.06 -10.45 9.38
N VAL A 251 18.28 -10.92 9.65
CA VAL A 251 18.61 -11.69 10.86
C VAL A 251 18.49 -10.79 12.09
N GLN A 252 17.33 -10.79 12.73
CA GLN A 252 17.08 -10.21 14.06
C GLN A 252 16.17 -11.15 14.86
N LYS A 253 16.06 -10.92 16.18
CA LYS A 253 15.17 -11.69 17.08
C LYS A 253 13.78 -11.87 16.44
N GLU A 254 13.30 -13.12 16.44
CA GLU A 254 12.00 -13.55 15.89
C GLU A 254 10.82 -13.07 16.75
N ASP A 255 10.70 -11.76 16.96
CA ASP A 255 9.46 -11.17 17.44
C ASP A 255 8.81 -10.40 16.27
N PRO A 256 7.80 -10.98 15.61
CA PRO A 256 7.09 -10.31 14.52
C PRO A 256 6.28 -9.11 15.00
N GLY A 257 6.04 -8.98 16.31
CA GLY A 257 5.16 -7.96 16.88
C GLY A 257 3.73 -8.06 16.36
N PHE A 258 2.94 -7.02 16.63
CA PHE A 258 1.57 -6.92 16.13
C PHE A 258 1.55 -6.75 14.60
N SER A 259 0.60 -7.41 13.94
CA SER A 259 0.30 -7.28 12.51
C SER A 259 -1.22 -7.28 12.30
N GLY A 260 -1.69 -6.53 11.30
CA GLY A 260 -3.11 -6.34 11.00
C GLY A 260 -3.65 -4.97 11.43
N LEU A 261 -4.98 -4.84 11.36
CA LEU A 261 -5.70 -3.63 11.75
C LEU A 261 -5.76 -3.51 13.27
N VAL A 262 -5.35 -2.36 13.82
CA VAL A 262 -5.33 -2.12 15.27
C VAL A 262 -6.77 -2.07 15.80
N PRO A 263 -7.18 -2.96 16.73
CA PRO A 263 -8.60 -3.16 17.08
C PRO A 263 -9.35 -1.89 17.52
N ASP A 264 -8.74 -1.06 18.36
CA ASP A 264 -9.35 0.18 18.88
C ASP A 264 -9.36 1.33 17.86
N LYS A 265 -8.69 1.13 16.72
CA LYS A 265 -8.55 2.12 15.65
C LYS A 265 -9.40 1.79 14.42
N ALA A 266 -10.03 0.60 14.40
CA ALA A 266 -10.87 0.05 13.34
C ALA A 266 -12.32 0.60 13.31
N LEU A 267 -12.53 1.84 13.77
CA LEU A 267 -13.86 2.44 14.04
C LEU A 267 -14.89 2.13 12.93
N GLY A 268 -15.85 1.26 13.24
CA GLY A 268 -17.03 0.95 12.40
C GLY A 268 -16.89 -0.23 11.41
N LEU A 269 -15.74 -0.91 11.31
CA LEU A 269 -15.57 -2.03 10.36
C LEU A 269 -15.99 -3.40 10.89
N SER A 270 -16.18 -3.57 12.20
CA SER A 270 -16.53 -4.86 12.82
C SER A 270 -17.81 -5.49 12.24
N ASN A 271 -18.77 -4.69 11.76
CA ASN A 271 -20.02 -5.19 11.18
C ASN A 271 -19.98 -5.46 9.66
N ARG A 272 -19.09 -4.83 8.89
CA ARG A 272 -18.99 -5.06 7.43
C ARG A 272 -18.06 -6.21 7.07
N TYR A 273 -17.05 -6.46 7.89
CA TYR A 273 -16.08 -7.54 7.69
C TYR A 273 -16.70 -8.93 7.93
N SER A 274 -17.53 -9.08 8.99
CA SER A 274 -18.30 -10.31 9.21
C SER A 274 -19.23 -10.65 8.03
N ALA A 275 -19.83 -9.64 7.39
CA ALA A 275 -20.72 -9.86 6.25
C ALA A 275 -19.98 -10.29 4.98
N ARG A 276 -18.80 -9.72 4.68
CA ARG A 276 -17.98 -10.14 3.52
C ARG A 276 -17.34 -11.52 3.71
N LYS A 277 -16.89 -11.85 4.93
CA LYS A 277 -16.37 -13.19 5.26
C LYS A 277 -17.49 -14.24 5.26
N ALA A 278 -18.69 -13.89 5.72
CA ALA A 278 -19.87 -14.76 5.63
C ALA A 278 -20.32 -14.99 4.19
N MET A 279 -20.29 -13.96 3.32
CA MET A 279 -20.60 -14.14 1.89
C MET A 279 -19.59 -15.04 1.17
N ALA A 280 -18.29 -14.93 1.49
CA ALA A 280 -17.26 -15.82 0.96
C ALA A 280 -17.40 -17.27 1.47
N CYS A 281 -17.91 -17.48 2.70
CA CYS A 281 -18.24 -18.81 3.22
C CYS A 281 -19.56 -19.38 2.70
N SER A 282 -20.52 -18.55 2.27
CA SER A 282 -21.85 -19.02 1.83
C SER A 282 -21.88 -19.67 0.44
N TYR A 283 -20.76 -19.72 -0.28
CA TYR A 283 -20.62 -20.48 -1.54
C TYR A 283 -20.15 -21.94 -1.35
N PHE A 284 -20.02 -22.40 -0.11
CA PHE A 284 -19.77 -23.80 0.21
C PHE A 284 -20.79 -24.30 1.24
N GLU A 285 -22.03 -24.48 0.80
CA GLU A 285 -22.92 -25.44 1.48
C GLU A 285 -22.69 -26.84 0.87
N PRO A 286 -22.34 -27.85 1.67
CA PRO A 286 -22.29 -29.23 1.21
C PRO A 286 -23.72 -29.74 1.08
N THR A 287 -24.19 -29.94 -0.15
CA THR A 287 -25.41 -30.70 -0.41
C THR A 287 -25.24 -32.11 0.16
N SER A 288 -26.07 -32.47 1.13
CA SER A 288 -26.05 -33.75 1.81
C SER A 288 -26.82 -34.83 1.03
N ALA A 289 -26.29 -36.06 1.18
CA ALA A 289 -26.94 -37.37 1.10
C ALA A 289 -27.31 -37.95 -0.28
N SER A 290 -26.54 -38.95 -0.73
CA SER A 290 -26.95 -40.38 -0.70
C SER A 290 -25.87 -41.29 -1.31
N ASP A 291 -25.33 -42.22 -0.52
CA ASP A 291 -24.67 -43.46 -0.98
C ASP A 291 -25.68 -44.35 -1.75
N PRO A 292 -25.28 -45.21 -2.73
CA PRO A 292 -24.51 -46.45 -2.45
C PRO A 292 -23.65 -46.97 -3.66
N PRO A 293 -23.23 -48.26 -3.71
CA PRO A 293 -22.09 -48.86 -2.99
C PRO A 293 -20.98 -49.38 -3.94
N ASP A 294 -19.80 -49.64 -3.36
CA ASP A 294 -18.80 -50.64 -3.74
C ASP A 294 -18.56 -50.98 -5.22
N ARG A 295 -17.47 -50.43 -5.78
CA ARG A 295 -16.60 -51.17 -6.71
C ARG A 295 -15.13 -50.89 -6.42
N VAL A 296 -14.52 -51.81 -5.68
CA VAL A 296 -13.08 -52.03 -5.64
C VAL A 296 -12.60 -52.40 -7.05
N VAL A 297 -11.75 -51.59 -7.66
CA VAL A 297 -10.93 -52.00 -8.81
C VAL A 297 -9.48 -52.02 -8.37
N LEU A 298 -8.99 -53.24 -8.17
CA LEU A 298 -7.60 -53.58 -7.87
C LEU A 298 -6.72 -53.22 -9.07
N TYR A 299 -5.71 -52.36 -8.86
CA TYR A 299 -4.57 -52.25 -9.77
C TYR A 299 -3.53 -53.30 -9.38
N THR A 300 -3.39 -54.34 -10.19
CA THR A 300 -2.26 -55.28 -10.14
C THR A 300 -1.14 -54.81 -11.08
N PRO A 301 0.13 -54.85 -10.67
CA PRO A 301 1.28 -54.62 -11.55
C PRO A 301 1.81 -55.95 -12.10
N VAL A 302 2.04 -56.02 -13.41
CA VAL A 302 2.85 -57.04 -14.09
C VAL A 302 3.51 -56.30 -15.26
N GLY A 303 4.82 -56.23 -15.45
CA GLY A 303 5.83 -57.26 -15.26
C GLY A 303 6.32 -57.68 -16.65
N SER A 304 7.57 -57.31 -16.92
CA SER A 304 8.50 -57.65 -18.02
C SER A 304 8.14 -58.78 -18.98
N LEU A 305 8.35 -58.52 -20.28
CA LEU A 305 9.09 -59.37 -21.23
C LEU A 305 9.83 -58.47 -22.22
#